data_AF-A0A2N2WM78-F1
#
_entry.id   AF-A0A2N2WM78-F1
#
_cell.length_a   1.000
_cell.length_b   1.000
_cell.length_c   1.000
_cell.angle_alpha   90.00
_cell.angle_beta   90.00
_cell.angle_gamma   90.00
#
_symmetry.space_group_name_H-M   'P 1'
#
loop_
_entity.id
_entity.type
_entity.pdbx_description
1 polymer ?
#
loop_
_entity_poly.entity_id
_entity_poly.type
_entity_poly.pdbx_seq_one_letter_code
_entity_poly.pdbx_strand_id
1 'polypeptide(L)'
;MKKTVFILTIAALLFSCTTTKNQSKADIEKLTFQKTDYAKETNPIASWLKNFEPEKTVIIGPDRENKSLFDFFNNNPGISNVYVLVEEGSYYADGGIWINGDNIVVEGVGDVHLYSNLLYSSVMELGGSNILIRNFHMMHKKPGDSESQNCSGRVIMFDNAHNCIIDNCDLNGCGLAGLHDNVGNSDILIRKCYIHNNSLGAYTNIDGGVWQEAIDDHPVFTFENNRIENNGPGRKPE
;
A
#
# COMPACT_ATOMS: atom_id res chain seq x y z
N MET A 1 -42.40 8.64 42.10
CA MET A 1 -41.39 8.87 41.05
C MET A 1 -40.77 7.53 40.67
N LYS A 2 -41.11 7.00 39.50
CA LYS A 2 -40.54 5.74 38.99
C LYS A 2 -39.18 6.04 38.34
N LYS A 3 -38.09 5.42 38.81
CA LYS A 3 -36.77 5.50 38.18
C LYS A 3 -36.71 4.46 37.07
N THR A 4 -36.70 4.92 35.83
CA THR A 4 -36.38 4.09 34.66
C THR A 4 -34.87 3.93 34.58
N VAL A 5 -34.38 2.69 34.66
CA VAL A 5 -32.97 2.35 34.45
C VAL A 5 -32.79 2.06 32.97
N PHE A 6 -31.96 2.87 32.30
CA PHE A 6 -31.47 2.57 30.95
C PHE A 6 -30.35 1.54 31.06
N ILE A 7 -30.56 0.35 30.50
CA ILE A 7 -29.50 -0.63 30.28
C ILE A 7 -28.87 -0.28 28.93
N LEU A 8 -27.65 0.24 28.97
CA LEU A 8 -26.83 0.50 27.79
C LEU A 8 -26.10 -0.80 27.42
N THR A 9 -26.57 -1.49 26.39
CA THR A 9 -25.89 -2.68 25.87
C THR A 9 -24.73 -2.22 24.98
N ILE A 10 -23.51 -2.24 25.52
CA ILE A 10 -22.30 -2.06 24.71
C ILE A 10 -22.07 -3.37 23.95
N ALA A 11 -22.43 -3.39 22.67
CA ALA A 11 -21.99 -4.45 21.77
C ALA A 11 -20.51 -4.22 21.47
N ALA A 12 -19.64 -4.96 22.17
CA ALA A 12 -18.24 -5.07 21.80
C ALA A 12 -18.17 -5.79 20.43
N LEU A 13 -17.87 -5.05 19.36
CA LEU A 13 -17.38 -5.65 18.13
C LEU A 13 -16.01 -6.26 18.44
N LEU A 14 -15.99 -7.55 18.71
CA LEU A 14 -14.78 -8.37 18.66
C LEU A 14 -14.37 -8.45 17.19
N PHE A 15 -13.48 -7.55 16.75
CA PHE A 15 -12.63 -7.85 15.60
C PHE A 15 -11.78 -9.05 15.99
N SER A 16 -12.08 -10.21 15.40
CA SER A 16 -11.18 -11.35 15.46
C SER A 16 -9.90 -10.95 14.72
N CYS A 17 -8.89 -10.57 15.49
CA CYS A 17 -7.50 -10.65 15.05
C CYS A 17 -7.21 -12.15 14.88
N THR A 18 -7.55 -12.69 13.72
CA THR A 18 -7.05 -14.00 13.31
C THR A 18 -5.58 -13.78 13.02
N THR A 19 -4.73 -14.10 13.99
CA THR A 19 -3.35 -14.52 13.72
C THR A 19 -3.42 -15.58 12.62
N THR A 20 -3.06 -15.18 11.41
CA THR A 20 -2.99 -16.04 10.23
C THR A 20 -1.96 -17.12 10.54
N LYS A 21 -2.46 -18.34 10.79
CA LYS A 21 -1.63 -19.54 10.72
C LYS A 21 -0.94 -19.55 9.37
N ASN A 22 0.37 -19.83 9.34
CA ASN A 22 1.14 -20.12 8.14
C ASN A 22 0.28 -20.89 7.13
N GLN A 23 -0.20 -20.19 6.09
CA GLN A 23 -0.96 -20.84 5.04
C GLN A 23 0.00 -21.74 4.27
N SER A 24 -0.41 -22.98 4.01
CA SER A 24 0.45 -23.90 3.28
C SER A 24 0.54 -23.46 1.81
N LYS A 25 1.63 -23.82 1.13
CA LYS A 25 1.85 -23.55 -0.31
C LYS A 25 0.66 -23.96 -1.19
N ALA A 26 -0.02 -25.06 -0.82
CA ALA A 26 -1.19 -25.60 -1.52
C ALA A 26 -2.50 -24.81 -1.26
N ASP A 27 -2.53 -23.99 -0.20
CA ASP A 27 -3.68 -23.13 0.12
C ASP A 27 -3.62 -21.83 -0.69
N ILE A 28 -2.42 -21.29 -0.92
CA ILE A 28 -2.23 -20.06 -1.73
C ILE A 28 -2.63 -20.29 -3.19
N GLU A 29 -2.36 -21.46 -3.75
CA GLU A 29 -2.77 -21.80 -5.13
C GLU A 29 -4.29 -21.87 -5.33
N LYS A 30 -5.05 -21.94 -4.23
CA LYS A 30 -6.52 -21.92 -4.24
C LYS A 30 -7.08 -20.54 -3.96
N LEU A 31 -6.24 -19.58 -3.59
CA LEU A 31 -6.69 -18.20 -3.40
C LEU A 31 -7.05 -17.63 -4.76
N THR A 32 -8.30 -17.22 -4.87
CA THR A 32 -8.81 -16.42 -5.97
C THR A 32 -9.28 -15.09 -5.41
N PHE A 33 -9.22 -14.04 -6.25
CA PHE A 33 -9.72 -12.74 -5.86
C PHE A 33 -11.20 -12.84 -5.46
N GLN A 34 -11.52 -12.44 -4.23
CA GLN A 34 -12.88 -12.53 -3.70
C GLN A 34 -13.59 -11.19 -3.87
N LYS A 35 -14.39 -11.05 -4.94
CA LYS A 35 -15.24 -9.87 -5.18
C LYS A 35 -16.14 -9.50 -4.00
N THR A 36 -16.51 -10.49 -3.20
CA THR A 36 -17.36 -10.33 -2.01
C THR A 36 -16.77 -9.38 -0.98
N ASP A 37 -15.44 -9.25 -0.91
CA ASP A 37 -14.77 -8.29 -0.03
C ASP A 37 -15.11 -6.83 -0.39
N TYR A 38 -15.44 -6.59 -1.66
CA TYR A 38 -15.74 -5.26 -2.21
C TYR A 38 -17.19 -5.10 -2.66
N ALA A 39 -18.05 -6.11 -2.44
CA ALA A 39 -19.45 -6.06 -2.85
C ALA A 39 -20.24 -4.92 -2.19
N LYS A 40 -19.84 -4.53 -0.97
CA LYS A 40 -20.43 -3.41 -0.21
C LYS A 40 -19.64 -2.11 -0.33
N GLU A 41 -18.60 -2.08 -1.18
CA GLU A 41 -17.77 -0.89 -1.35
C GLU A 41 -18.62 0.28 -1.83
N THR A 42 -18.52 1.42 -1.15
CA THR A 42 -19.29 2.63 -1.49
C THR A 42 -18.40 3.75 -2.00
N ASN A 43 -17.08 3.66 -1.77
CA ASN A 43 -16.16 4.64 -2.32
C ASN A 43 -16.10 4.49 -3.86
N PRO A 44 -16.34 5.56 -4.64
CA PRO A 44 -16.34 5.50 -6.09
C PRO A 44 -14.99 5.06 -6.67
N ILE A 45 -13.87 5.44 -6.03
CA ILE A 45 -12.50 5.06 -6.41
C ILE A 45 -12.36 3.54 -6.41
N ALA A 46 -12.97 2.86 -5.44
CA ALA A 46 -12.89 1.41 -5.31
C ALA A 46 -14.02 0.64 -6.01
N SER A 47 -14.90 1.33 -6.74
CA SER A 47 -16.05 0.70 -7.40
C SER A 47 -15.67 -0.30 -8.49
N TRP A 48 -14.51 -0.12 -9.14
CA TRP A 48 -14.04 -1.00 -10.21
C TRP A 48 -13.78 -2.43 -9.73
N LEU A 49 -13.39 -2.62 -8.46
CA LEU A 49 -13.10 -3.93 -7.87
C LEU A 49 -14.30 -4.87 -7.87
N LYS A 50 -15.53 -4.35 -7.91
CA LYS A 50 -16.76 -5.15 -7.99
C LYS A 50 -16.84 -5.97 -9.28
N ASN A 51 -16.25 -5.44 -10.35
CA ASN A 51 -16.29 -6.05 -11.67
C ASN A 51 -14.95 -6.66 -12.09
N PHE A 52 -13.91 -6.53 -11.27
CA PHE A 52 -12.58 -7.05 -11.57
C PHE A 52 -12.60 -8.57 -11.73
N GLU A 53 -12.21 -9.04 -12.92
CA GLU A 53 -12.02 -10.45 -13.25
C GLU A 53 -10.62 -10.59 -13.88
N PRO A 54 -9.61 -11.08 -13.14
CA PRO A 54 -8.27 -11.17 -13.67
C PRO A 54 -8.20 -12.19 -14.81
N GLU A 55 -7.54 -11.84 -15.91
CA GLU A 55 -7.20 -12.78 -17.00
C GLU A 55 -6.13 -13.78 -16.57
N LYS A 56 -5.30 -13.36 -15.61
CA LYS A 56 -4.19 -14.15 -15.08
C LYS A 56 -4.04 -13.95 -13.59
N THR A 57 -3.79 -15.04 -12.88
CA THR A 57 -3.28 -15.00 -11.50
C THR A 57 -1.81 -15.38 -11.49
N VAL A 58 -0.98 -14.61 -10.79
CA VAL A 58 0.46 -14.82 -10.64
C VAL A 58 0.78 -14.98 -9.16
N ILE A 59 1.60 -15.97 -8.82
CA ILE A 59 2.08 -16.18 -7.47
C ILE A 59 3.57 -15.87 -7.43
N ILE A 60 3.96 -15.00 -6.51
CA ILE A 60 5.34 -14.58 -6.27
C ILE A 60 5.81 -15.18 -4.95
N GLY A 61 7.00 -15.79 -4.97
CA GLY A 61 7.61 -16.37 -3.77
C GLY A 61 8.97 -17.01 -4.05
N PRO A 62 9.77 -17.28 -3.01
CA PRO A 62 11.12 -17.81 -3.15
C PRO A 62 11.17 -19.17 -3.87
N ASP A 63 10.11 -19.97 -3.77
CA ASP A 63 9.97 -21.28 -4.41
C ASP A 63 8.99 -21.28 -5.61
N ARG A 64 8.69 -20.11 -6.16
CA ARG A 64 7.80 -19.92 -7.32
C ARG A 64 8.59 -19.65 -8.60
N GLU A 65 7.92 -19.63 -9.75
CA GLU A 65 8.53 -19.19 -11.00
C GLU A 65 8.96 -17.72 -10.91
N ASN A 66 8.05 -16.87 -10.42
CA ASN A 66 8.31 -15.46 -10.17
C ASN A 66 8.83 -15.30 -8.73
N LYS A 67 10.06 -14.81 -8.57
CA LYS A 67 10.72 -14.73 -7.27
C LYS A 67 10.48 -13.41 -6.54
N SER A 68 10.20 -12.33 -7.26
CA SER A 68 9.98 -11.00 -6.69
C SER A 68 9.02 -10.17 -7.56
N LEU A 69 8.37 -9.16 -6.97
CA LEU A 69 7.58 -8.18 -7.71
C LEU A 69 8.44 -7.40 -8.70
N PHE A 70 9.65 -7.03 -8.28
CA PHE A 70 10.61 -6.30 -9.11
C PHE A 70 10.91 -7.05 -10.41
N ASP A 71 11.31 -8.32 -10.33
CA ASP A 71 11.62 -9.12 -11.51
C ASP A 71 10.38 -9.34 -12.38
N PHE A 72 9.23 -9.60 -11.76
CA PHE A 72 8.00 -9.85 -12.48
C PHE A 72 7.58 -8.65 -13.33
N PHE A 73 7.47 -7.46 -12.73
CA PHE A 73 7.02 -6.28 -13.46
C PHE A 73 8.07 -5.73 -14.44
N ASN A 74 9.37 -5.86 -14.13
CA ASN A 74 10.42 -5.50 -15.09
C ASN A 74 10.40 -6.38 -16.35
N ASN A 75 10.10 -7.67 -16.21
CA ASN A 75 10.00 -8.59 -17.34
C ASN A 75 8.65 -8.52 -18.06
N ASN A 76 7.65 -7.86 -17.47
CA ASN A 76 6.29 -7.73 -18.02
C ASN A 76 5.82 -6.27 -17.98
N PRO A 77 6.55 -5.33 -18.65
CA PRO A 77 6.17 -3.92 -18.64
C PRO A 77 4.80 -3.73 -19.30
N GLY A 78 3.89 -3.00 -18.64
CA GLY A 78 2.55 -2.73 -19.17
C GLY A 78 1.54 -3.87 -18.98
N ILE A 79 1.87 -4.90 -18.19
CA ILE A 79 0.90 -5.97 -17.87
C ILE A 79 -0.37 -5.37 -17.26
N SER A 80 -1.53 -5.93 -17.63
CA SER A 80 -2.85 -5.46 -17.22
C SER A 80 -3.77 -6.65 -16.96
N ASN A 81 -4.91 -6.42 -16.30
CA ASN A 81 -5.91 -7.44 -15.95
C ASN A 81 -5.30 -8.64 -15.19
N VAL A 82 -4.44 -8.38 -14.21
CA VAL A 82 -3.70 -9.42 -13.47
C VAL A 82 -3.94 -9.34 -11.97
N TYR A 83 -4.06 -10.50 -11.33
CA TYR A 83 -4.04 -10.65 -9.88
C TYR A 83 -2.71 -11.26 -9.44
N VAL A 84 -1.96 -10.55 -8.61
CA VAL A 84 -0.65 -10.96 -8.11
C VAL A 84 -0.76 -11.24 -6.61
N LEU A 85 -0.51 -12.48 -6.23
CA LEU A 85 -0.40 -12.93 -4.86
C LEU A 85 1.08 -13.04 -4.48
N VAL A 86 1.48 -12.38 -3.40
CA VAL A 86 2.86 -12.43 -2.90
C VAL A 86 2.87 -13.23 -1.61
N GLU A 87 3.60 -14.33 -1.61
CA GLU A 87 3.74 -15.18 -0.42
C GLU A 87 4.48 -14.43 0.70
N GLU A 88 4.19 -14.82 1.95
CA GLU A 88 4.89 -14.34 3.15
C GLU A 88 6.42 -14.35 2.97
N GLY A 89 7.08 -13.29 3.41
CA GLY A 89 8.52 -13.17 3.35
C GLY A 89 9.04 -11.75 3.14
N SER A 90 10.36 -11.64 3.08
CA SER A 90 11.05 -10.38 2.81
C SER A 90 11.63 -10.37 1.40
N TYR A 91 11.24 -9.39 0.61
CA TYR A 91 11.66 -9.19 -0.77
C TYR A 91 12.51 -7.93 -0.86
N TYR A 92 13.61 -8.02 -1.60
CA TYR A 92 14.56 -6.94 -1.76
C TYR A 92 14.58 -6.52 -3.22
N ALA A 93 14.49 -5.22 -3.46
CA ALA A 93 14.64 -4.63 -4.78
C ALA A 93 15.88 -3.72 -4.81
N ASP A 94 16.70 -3.92 -5.83
CA ASP A 94 17.85 -3.06 -6.15
C ASP A 94 17.44 -1.91 -7.09
N GLY A 95 16.13 -1.63 -7.16
CA GLY A 95 15.47 -0.59 -7.93
C GLY A 95 14.06 -0.33 -7.38
N GLY A 96 13.35 0.64 -7.94
CA GLY A 96 11.93 0.83 -7.62
C GLY A 96 11.10 -0.30 -8.23
N ILE A 97 10.08 -0.78 -7.50
CA ILE A 97 9.10 -1.72 -8.06
C ILE A 97 8.11 -0.91 -8.90
N TRP A 98 8.28 -0.95 -10.22
CA TRP A 98 7.47 -0.16 -11.15
C TRP A 98 6.27 -0.98 -11.62
N ILE A 99 5.07 -0.59 -11.20
CA ILE A 99 3.82 -1.21 -11.63
C ILE A 99 3.13 -0.23 -12.57
N ASN A 100 3.18 -0.56 -13.86
CA ASN A 100 2.55 0.23 -14.91
C ASN A 100 1.57 -0.63 -15.71
N GLY A 101 0.32 -0.19 -15.82
CA GLY A 101 -0.76 -0.88 -16.53
C GLY A 101 -2.12 -0.66 -15.87
N ASP A 102 -3.12 -1.39 -16.34
CA ASP A 102 -4.51 -1.19 -15.90
C ASP A 102 -5.12 -2.45 -15.27
N ASN A 103 -6.02 -2.26 -14.31
CA ASN A 103 -6.76 -3.33 -13.62
C ASN A 103 -5.80 -4.38 -13.01
N ILE A 104 -5.00 -3.92 -12.04
CA ILE A 104 -3.98 -4.74 -11.39
C ILE A 104 -4.34 -4.84 -9.92
N VAL A 105 -4.38 -6.05 -9.39
CA VAL A 105 -4.46 -6.28 -7.94
C VAL A 105 -3.18 -6.95 -7.48
N VAL A 106 -2.48 -6.37 -6.51
CA VAL A 106 -1.31 -6.94 -5.86
C VAL A 106 -1.58 -7.06 -4.38
N GLU A 107 -1.51 -8.29 -3.86
CA GLU A 107 -1.86 -8.61 -2.48
C GLU A 107 -0.77 -9.46 -1.82
N GLY A 108 -0.28 -8.98 -0.67
CA GLY A 108 0.55 -9.79 0.21
C GLY A 108 -0.29 -10.79 1.00
N VAL A 109 0.19 -12.03 1.10
CA VAL A 109 -0.46 -13.11 1.87
C VAL A 109 0.39 -13.40 3.11
N GLY A 110 -0.15 -13.08 4.28
CA GLY A 110 0.60 -13.17 5.54
C GLY A 110 1.40 -11.90 5.80
N ASP A 111 2.62 -12.05 6.32
CA ASP A 111 3.54 -10.96 6.63
C ASP A 111 4.54 -10.73 5.47
N VAL A 112 4.28 -9.71 4.65
CA VAL A 112 5.06 -9.45 3.44
C VAL A 112 5.79 -8.11 3.54
N HIS A 113 7.12 -8.17 3.48
CA HIS A 113 8.00 -7.01 3.57
C HIS A 113 8.66 -6.73 2.21
N LEU A 114 8.53 -5.49 1.72
CA LEU A 114 9.22 -5.01 0.53
C LEU A 114 10.27 -3.97 0.93
N TYR A 115 11.52 -4.28 0.62
CA TYR A 115 12.66 -3.45 0.97
C TYR A 115 13.34 -2.89 -0.28
N SER A 116 13.52 -1.57 -0.32
CA SER A 116 14.39 -0.94 -1.30
C SER A 116 15.80 -0.75 -0.74
N ASN A 117 16.80 -1.16 -1.52
CA ASN A 117 18.21 -0.93 -1.23
C ASN A 117 18.72 0.41 -1.79
N LEU A 118 17.93 1.09 -2.63
CA LEU A 118 18.30 2.36 -3.26
C LEU A 118 17.79 3.55 -2.47
N LEU A 119 18.67 4.51 -2.24
CA LEU A 119 18.35 5.73 -1.50
C LEU A 119 17.46 6.71 -2.30
N TYR A 120 17.57 6.72 -3.62
CA TYR A 120 16.96 7.76 -4.44
C TYR A 120 15.69 7.33 -5.19
N SER A 121 15.38 6.03 -5.18
CA SER A 121 14.19 5.47 -5.84
C SER A 121 13.13 5.15 -4.80
N SER A 122 11.86 5.25 -5.19
CA SER A 122 10.78 4.85 -4.31
C SER A 122 10.77 3.34 -4.10
N VAL A 123 10.17 2.83 -3.02
CA VAL A 123 10.02 1.37 -2.85
C VAL A 123 9.13 0.82 -3.97
N MET A 124 8.04 1.55 -4.25
CA MET A 124 7.10 1.24 -5.33
C MET A 124 6.74 2.51 -6.11
N GLU A 125 6.58 2.36 -7.41
CA GLU A 125 6.14 3.42 -8.33
C GLU A 125 4.94 2.90 -9.11
N LEU A 126 3.83 3.65 -9.09
CA LEU A 126 2.56 3.26 -9.70
C LEU A 126 2.21 4.21 -10.84
N GLY A 127 1.84 3.65 -11.99
CA GLY A 127 1.28 4.38 -13.13
C GLY A 127 0.21 3.55 -13.85
N GLY A 128 -0.77 4.22 -14.45
CA GLY A 128 -1.95 3.57 -15.04
C GLY A 128 -3.16 3.59 -14.12
N SER A 129 -4.17 2.78 -14.40
CA SER A 129 -5.50 2.92 -13.81
C SER A 129 -5.97 1.66 -13.07
N ASN A 130 -6.82 1.85 -12.06
CA ASN A 130 -7.47 0.73 -11.36
C ASN A 130 -6.44 -0.25 -10.78
N ILE A 131 -5.55 0.26 -9.93
CA ILE A 131 -4.51 -0.53 -9.27
C ILE A 131 -4.83 -0.63 -7.78
N LEU A 132 -4.85 -1.85 -7.24
CA LEU A 132 -4.94 -2.10 -5.79
C LEU A 132 -3.63 -2.70 -5.29
N ILE A 133 -3.01 -2.05 -4.31
CA ILE A 133 -1.87 -2.57 -3.55
C ILE A 133 -2.33 -2.81 -2.11
N ARG A 134 -2.18 -4.05 -1.61
CA ARG A 134 -2.72 -4.43 -0.31
C ARG A 134 -1.79 -5.32 0.51
N ASN A 135 -1.78 -5.09 1.82
CA ASN A 135 -1.15 -5.95 2.82
C ASN A 135 0.37 -6.11 2.65
N PHE A 136 1.07 -4.98 2.60
CA PHE A 136 2.54 -4.93 2.53
C PHE A 136 3.11 -4.03 3.62
N HIS A 137 4.26 -4.42 4.17
CA HIS A 137 5.17 -3.55 4.91
C HIS A 137 6.26 -3.05 3.96
N MET A 138 6.40 -1.74 3.79
CA MET A 138 7.29 -1.15 2.79
C MET A 138 8.24 -0.14 3.42
N MET A 139 9.54 -0.34 3.20
CA MET A 139 10.57 0.57 3.73
C MET A 139 11.85 0.59 2.90
N HIS A 140 12.62 1.66 3.01
CA HIS A 140 14.02 1.69 2.60
C HIS A 140 14.89 1.07 3.70
N LYS A 141 15.87 0.24 3.30
CA LYS A 141 16.76 -0.43 4.27
C LYS A 141 17.88 0.45 4.80
N LYS A 142 18.25 1.50 4.06
CA LYS A 142 19.30 2.45 4.43
C LYS A 142 18.69 3.83 4.62
N PRO A 143 18.30 4.21 5.86
CA PRO A 143 18.01 5.60 6.16
C PRO A 143 19.16 6.48 5.70
N GLY A 144 18.86 7.58 5.03
CA GLY A 144 19.83 8.68 5.04
C GLY A 144 20.11 9.06 6.48
N ASP A 145 21.33 9.52 6.77
CA ASP A 145 21.61 10.04 8.10
C ASP A 145 20.82 11.34 8.33
N SER A 146 20.62 11.72 9.59
CA SER A 146 19.80 12.87 9.96
C SER A 146 20.39 14.22 9.52
N GLU A 147 21.68 14.26 9.14
CA GLU A 147 22.39 15.49 8.77
C GLU A 147 22.48 15.68 7.25
N SER A 148 22.36 14.60 6.48
CA SER A 148 22.33 14.58 5.03
C SER A 148 21.16 13.71 4.59
N GLN A 149 20.10 14.39 4.12
CA GLN A 149 18.92 13.84 3.43
C GLN A 149 19.35 12.93 2.25
N ASN A 150 19.87 11.74 2.56
CA ASN A 150 20.47 10.87 1.56
C ASN A 150 19.42 9.99 0.89
N CYS A 151 18.28 9.73 1.56
CA CYS A 151 17.18 8.96 0.99
C CYS A 151 16.11 9.89 0.39
N SER A 152 16.24 10.22 -0.91
CA SER A 152 15.22 11.00 -1.64
C SER A 152 14.07 10.14 -2.19
N GLY A 153 14.15 8.82 -2.07
CA GLY A 153 13.05 7.93 -2.41
C GLY A 153 11.85 8.14 -1.50
N ARG A 154 10.64 7.86 -2.01
CA ARG A 154 9.41 7.77 -1.20
C ARG A 154 9.04 6.32 -0.98
N VAL A 155 8.11 6.02 -0.07
CA VAL A 155 7.66 4.63 0.03
C VAL A 155 6.88 4.26 -1.23
N ILE A 156 5.86 5.05 -1.57
CA ILE A 156 5.11 4.92 -2.83
C ILE A 156 5.10 6.25 -3.58
N MET A 157 5.38 6.21 -4.88
CA MET A 157 5.18 7.33 -5.79
C MET A 157 4.13 6.99 -6.83
N PHE A 158 3.30 7.97 -7.16
CA PHE A 158 2.28 7.87 -8.20
C PHE A 158 2.67 8.77 -9.36
N ASP A 159 2.68 8.24 -10.58
CA ASP A 159 2.98 8.97 -11.81
C ASP A 159 2.01 8.56 -12.92
N ASN A 160 1.13 9.49 -13.31
CA ASN A 160 0.02 9.25 -14.21
C ASN A 160 -0.86 8.07 -13.75
N ALA A 161 -1.19 8.05 -12.45
CA ALA A 161 -1.97 7.02 -11.79
C ALA A 161 -3.41 7.48 -11.52
N HIS A 162 -4.38 6.60 -11.78
CA HIS A 162 -5.80 6.91 -11.65
C HIS A 162 -6.59 5.80 -10.95
N ASN A 163 -7.55 6.15 -10.10
CA ASN A 163 -8.43 5.17 -9.42
C ASN A 163 -7.65 4.08 -8.66
N CYS A 164 -6.52 4.46 -8.05
CA CYS A 164 -5.64 3.53 -7.35
C CYS A 164 -5.98 3.47 -5.87
N ILE A 165 -5.72 2.32 -5.25
CA ILE A 165 -6.05 2.06 -3.85
C ILE A 165 -4.82 1.46 -3.17
N ILE A 166 -4.40 2.08 -2.07
CA ILE A 166 -3.45 1.50 -1.13
C ILE A 166 -4.23 1.11 0.13
N ASP A 167 -4.30 -0.19 0.43
CA ASP A 167 -5.16 -0.73 1.48
C ASP A 167 -4.37 -1.57 2.47
N ASN A 168 -4.50 -1.29 3.76
CA ASN A 168 -3.88 -2.11 4.83
C ASN A 168 -2.37 -2.28 4.63
N CYS A 169 -1.66 -1.20 4.27
CA CYS A 169 -0.21 -1.21 4.12
C CYS A 169 0.47 -0.43 5.25
N ASP A 170 1.68 -0.84 5.59
CA ASP A 170 2.57 -0.15 6.51
C ASP A 170 3.66 0.57 5.70
N LEU A 171 3.58 1.90 5.70
CA LEU A 171 4.43 2.81 4.94
C LEU A 171 5.45 3.46 5.89
N ASN A 172 6.48 2.67 6.19
CA ASN A 172 7.56 3.04 7.09
C ASN A 172 8.77 3.53 6.29
N GLY A 173 8.79 4.81 5.96
CA GLY A 173 9.91 5.35 5.20
C GLY A 173 10.98 5.92 6.10
N CYS A 174 12.24 5.54 5.91
CA CYS A 174 13.34 6.45 6.24
C CYS A 174 13.66 7.42 5.07
N GLY A 175 12.91 7.33 3.97
CA GLY A 175 12.92 8.26 2.84
C GLY A 175 12.19 9.57 3.10
N LEU A 176 11.98 10.37 2.05
CA LEU A 176 11.33 11.69 2.13
C LEU A 176 9.90 11.58 2.65
N ALA A 177 9.07 10.78 1.99
CA ALA A 177 7.66 10.66 2.33
C ALA A 177 7.11 9.26 2.13
N GLY A 178 6.01 8.96 2.81
CA GLY A 178 5.28 7.71 2.62
C GLY A 178 4.63 7.66 1.25
N LEU A 179 4.04 8.78 0.81
CA LEU A 179 3.38 8.90 -0.48
C LEU A 179 3.90 10.12 -1.27
N HIS A 180 3.91 10.02 -2.59
CA HIS A 180 4.23 11.14 -3.47
C HIS A 180 3.27 11.24 -4.64
N ASP A 181 2.59 12.38 -4.74
CA ASP A 181 1.81 12.79 -5.90
C ASP A 181 2.72 13.45 -6.93
N ASN A 182 3.12 12.70 -7.96
CA ASN A 182 3.89 13.24 -9.10
C ASN A 182 2.95 13.89 -10.14
N VAL A 183 3.14 13.61 -11.43
CA VAL A 183 2.38 14.26 -12.50
C VAL A 183 1.12 13.49 -12.84
N GLY A 184 0.01 14.19 -13.05
CA GLY A 184 -1.16 13.65 -13.75
C GLY A 184 -1.94 12.61 -12.97
N ASN A 185 -1.85 12.58 -11.64
CA ASN A 185 -2.60 11.63 -10.83
C ASN A 185 -4.02 12.10 -10.56
N SER A 186 -4.94 11.16 -10.34
CA SER A 186 -6.27 11.47 -9.81
C SER A 186 -6.85 10.29 -9.02
N ASP A 187 -7.78 10.60 -8.10
CA ASP A 187 -8.64 9.58 -7.49
C ASP A 187 -7.84 8.45 -6.81
N ILE A 188 -6.93 8.81 -5.90
CA ILE A 188 -6.10 7.86 -5.18
C ILE A 188 -6.64 7.69 -3.75
N LEU A 189 -7.09 6.48 -3.42
CA LEU A 189 -7.59 6.13 -2.10
C LEU A 189 -6.50 5.49 -1.25
N ILE A 190 -6.21 6.09 -0.10
CA ILE A 190 -5.30 5.56 0.91
C ILE A 190 -6.14 5.17 2.12
N ARG A 191 -6.14 3.89 2.51
CA ARG A 191 -7.00 3.46 3.60
C ARG A 191 -6.42 2.36 4.46
N LYS A 192 -6.76 2.41 5.75
CA LYS A 192 -6.29 1.45 6.76
C LYS A 192 -4.77 1.30 6.78
N CYS A 193 -4.05 2.30 6.29
CA CYS A 193 -2.61 2.30 6.25
C CYS A 193 -2.04 2.87 7.54
N TYR A 194 -0.83 2.42 7.86
CA TYR A 194 0.01 3.06 8.87
C TYR A 194 1.12 3.83 8.15
N ILE A 195 1.14 5.16 8.28
CA ILE A 195 2.11 6.02 7.57
C ILE A 195 2.97 6.72 8.60
N HIS A 196 4.21 6.30 8.74
CA HIS A 196 5.02 6.74 9.85
C HIS A 196 6.51 6.79 9.57
N ASN A 197 7.23 7.47 10.45
CA ASN A 197 8.68 7.58 10.49
C ASN A 197 9.35 8.23 9.26
N ASN A 198 8.57 8.85 8.35
CA ASN A 198 9.08 9.51 7.14
C ASN A 198 9.83 10.80 7.46
N SER A 199 10.93 11.07 6.76
CA SER A 199 11.87 12.16 7.13
C SER A 199 11.35 13.58 6.83
N LEU A 200 10.52 13.75 5.80
CA LEU A 200 9.97 15.05 5.39
C LEU A 200 8.47 15.17 5.69
N GLY A 201 7.67 14.17 5.33
CA GLY A 201 6.22 14.20 5.56
C GLY A 201 5.56 12.83 5.36
N ALA A 202 4.31 12.70 5.77
CA ALA A 202 3.49 11.54 5.45
C ALA A 202 3.28 11.44 3.94
N TYR A 203 3.02 12.57 3.29
CA TYR A 203 2.91 12.67 1.84
C TYR A 203 3.38 14.03 1.31
N THR A 204 3.69 14.06 0.02
CA THR A 204 4.23 15.22 -0.70
C THR A 204 3.67 15.27 -2.11
N ASN A 205 3.78 16.42 -2.78
CA ASN A 205 3.44 16.54 -4.19
C ASN A 205 4.57 17.19 -5.02
N ILE A 206 4.43 17.17 -6.35
CA ILE A 206 5.41 17.72 -7.29
C ILE A 206 5.64 19.23 -7.13
N ASP A 207 4.64 19.97 -6.65
CA ASP A 207 4.72 21.42 -6.41
C ASP A 207 5.46 21.80 -5.11
N GLY A 208 5.99 20.80 -4.39
CA GLY A 208 6.73 20.99 -3.15
C GLY A 208 5.87 21.09 -1.89
N GLY A 209 4.58 20.77 -1.98
CA GLY A 209 3.70 20.58 -0.83
C GLY A 209 4.16 19.41 0.03
N VAL A 210 4.10 19.60 1.35
CA VAL A 210 4.51 18.63 2.37
C VAL A 210 3.49 18.60 3.48
N TRP A 211 3.01 17.41 3.83
CA TRP A 211 2.04 17.23 4.90
C TRP A 211 2.48 16.12 5.85
N GLN A 212 2.37 16.38 7.15
CA GLN A 212 2.76 15.44 8.20
C GLN A 212 1.60 14.56 8.66
N GLU A 213 0.37 15.00 8.38
CA GLU A 213 -0.90 14.37 8.72
C GLU A 213 -1.86 14.45 7.52
N ALA A 214 -2.94 13.68 7.55
CA ALA A 214 -3.96 13.71 6.50
C ALA A 214 -4.67 15.08 6.46
N ILE A 215 -5.00 15.53 5.25
CA ILE A 215 -5.91 16.65 5.03
C ILE A 215 -7.15 16.16 4.26
N ASP A 216 -8.28 16.81 4.50
CA ASP A 216 -9.57 16.39 3.95
C ASP A 216 -9.77 16.81 2.48
N ASP A 217 -9.02 17.80 2.00
CA ASP A 217 -9.24 18.46 0.71
C ASP A 217 -8.07 18.31 -0.29
N HIS A 218 -7.25 17.26 -0.16
CA HIS A 218 -6.19 17.01 -1.14
C HIS A 218 -6.81 16.66 -2.50
N PRO A 219 -6.37 17.28 -3.62
CA PRO A 219 -7.01 17.10 -4.92
C PRO A 219 -6.85 15.69 -5.51
N VAL A 220 -5.84 14.94 -5.04
CA VAL A 220 -5.51 13.59 -5.54
C VAL A 220 -5.76 12.49 -4.51
N PHE A 221 -5.55 12.76 -3.22
CA PHE A 221 -5.53 11.73 -2.19
C PHE A 221 -6.79 11.82 -1.34
N THR A 222 -7.50 10.71 -1.22
CA THR A 222 -8.56 10.52 -0.23
C THR A 222 -8.03 9.59 0.86
N PHE A 223 -8.16 10.00 2.12
CA PHE A 223 -7.70 9.22 3.28
C PHE A 223 -8.88 8.63 4.06
N GLU A 224 -8.86 7.33 4.34
CA GLU A 224 -9.89 6.66 5.15
C GLU A 224 -9.28 5.73 6.20
N ASN A 225 -9.59 5.99 7.48
CA ASN A 225 -9.20 5.10 8.59
C ASN A 225 -7.69 4.79 8.68
N ASN A 226 -6.85 5.77 8.32
CA ASN A 226 -5.39 5.63 8.42
C ASN A 226 -4.90 6.04 9.81
N ARG A 227 -3.74 5.49 10.20
CA ARG A 227 -2.94 6.01 11.31
C ARG A 227 -1.73 6.71 10.70
N ILE A 228 -1.54 7.98 11.02
CA ILE A 228 -0.44 8.79 10.50
C ILE A 228 0.24 9.47 11.67
N GLU A 229 1.53 9.19 11.88
CA GLU A 229 2.28 9.75 13.01
C GLU A 229 3.78 9.79 12.76
N ASN A 230 4.50 10.57 13.57
CA ASN A 230 5.97 10.61 13.59
C ASN A 230 6.63 10.87 12.22
N ASN A 231 6.00 11.69 11.37
CA ASN A 231 6.55 12.11 10.08
C ASN A 231 7.13 13.54 10.19
N GLY A 232 8.23 13.79 9.48
CA GLY A 232 8.86 15.10 9.35
C GLY A 232 10.17 15.27 10.16
N PRO A 233 10.76 16.47 10.14
CA PRO A 233 12.10 16.74 10.69
C PRO A 233 12.25 16.47 12.19
N GLY A 234 11.14 16.49 12.93
CA GLY A 234 11.11 16.22 14.38
C GLY A 234 10.90 14.76 14.75
N ARG A 235 10.91 13.84 13.77
CA ARG A 235 10.64 12.42 14.01
C ARG A 235 11.67 11.81 14.97
N LYS A 236 11.20 10.88 15.81
CA LYS A 236 12.07 10.05 16.65
C LYS A 236 12.09 8.65 16.04
N PRO A 237 13.20 8.20 15.44
CA PRO A 237 13.30 6.83 14.95
C PRO A 237 12.91 5.86 16.06
N GLU A 238 11.98 4.94 15.76
CA GLU A 238 11.58 3.85 16.66
C GLU A 238 12.56 2.69 16.61
#